data_AF-A0A838W1E8-F1
#
_entry.id   AF-A0A838W1E8-F1
#
_cell.length_a   1.000
_cell.length_b   1.000
_cell.length_c   1.000
_cell.angle_alpha   90.00
_cell.angle_beta   90.00
_cell.angle_gamma   90.00
#
_symmetry.space_group_name_H-M   'P 1'
#
loop_
_entity.id
_entity.type
_entity.pdbx_description
1 polymer ?
#
loop_
_entity_poly.entity_id
_entity_poly.type
_entity_poly.pdbx_seq_one_letter_code
_entity_poly.pdbx_strand_id
1 'polypeptide(L)' 'MSEDIYREMILDHYRNPRNKGKIEEPDVRIHDSNPLCGDEISIDLKIEGDTIK' A
#
# COMPACT_ATOMS: atom_id res chain seq x y z
N MET A 1 3.54 19.24 18.40
CA MET A 1 2.24 19.59 17.77
C MET A 1 2.10 18.97 16.39
N SER A 2 3.04 19.18 15.44
CA SER A 2 3.00 18.51 14.13
C SER A 2 3.48 17.05 14.19
N GLU A 3 4.58 16.76 14.88
CA GLU A 3 5.13 15.39 15.01
C GLU A 3 4.16 14.39 15.64
N ASP A 4 3.39 14.83 16.64
CA ASP A 4 2.41 13.98 17.32
C ASP A 4 1.30 13.53 16.36
N ILE A 5 0.82 14.45 15.51
CA ILE A 5 -0.22 14.17 14.49
C ILE A 5 0.31 13.17 13.45
N TYR A 6 1.54 13.36 12.96
CA TYR A 6 2.14 12.41 12.00
C TYR A 6 2.34 11.02 12.62
N ARG A 7 2.75 10.96 13.89
CA ARG A 7 2.92 9.68 14.60
C ARG A 7 1.60 8.94 14.76
N GLU A 8 0.53 9.65 15.16
CA GLU A 8 -0.81 9.05 15.25
C GLU A 8 -1.29 8.54 13.90
N MET A 9 -1.08 9.31 12.82
CA MET A 9 -1.49 8.92 11.47
C MET A 9 -0.74 7.68 10.98
N ILE A 10 0.57 7.58 11.23
CA ILE A 10 1.37 6.40 10.87
C ILE A 10 0.89 5.17 11.66
N LEU A 11 0.64 5.33 12.96
CA LEU A 11 0.15 4.24 13.80
C LEU A 11 -1.24 3.76 13.39
N ASP A 12 -2.12 4.66 12.95
CA ASP A 12 -3.43 4.31 12.40
C ASP A 12 -3.29 3.47 11.12
N HIS A 13 -2.46 3.88 10.17
CA HIS A 13 -2.26 3.13 8.91
C HIS A 13 -1.67 1.73 9.16
N TYR A 14 -0.79 1.61 10.15
CA TYR A 14 -0.23 0.32 10.53
C TYR A 14 -1.29 -0.61 11.15
N ARG A 15 -2.17 -0.08 12.02
CA ARG A 15 -3.20 -0.85 12.71
C ARG A 15 -4.42 -1.16 11.82
N ASN A 16 -4.79 -0.21 10.97
CA ASN A 16 -5.95 -0.24 10.08
C ASN A 16 -5.50 -0.10 8.62
N PRO A 17 -4.79 -1.09 8.07
CA PRO A 17 -4.26 -0.99 6.72
C PRO A 17 -5.41 -0.98 5.70
N ARG A 18 -5.49 0.10 4.94
CA ARG A 18 -6.51 0.32 3.91
C ARG A 18 -6.15 -0.51 2.67
N ASN A 19 -7.15 -1.13 2.03
CA ASN A 19 -6.98 -1.91 0.80
C ASN A 19 -5.97 -3.07 0.90
N LYS A 20 -5.72 -3.59 2.11
CA LYS A 20 -4.84 -4.75 2.30
C LYS A 20 -5.51 -6.01 1.80
N GLY A 21 -4.93 -6.61 0.77
CA GLY A 21 -5.43 -7.83 0.17
C GLY A 21 -4.89 -8.02 -1.23
N LYS A 22 -5.52 -8.91 -1.99
CA LYS A 22 -5.29 -9.04 -3.43
C LYS A 22 -6.54 -8.57 -4.14
N ILE A 23 -6.36 -7.92 -5.28
CA ILE A 23 -7.47 -7.64 -6.19
C ILE A 23 -7.66 -8.87 -7.07
N GLU A 24 -8.90 -9.27 -7.31
CA GLU A 24 -9.20 -10.32 -8.29
C GLU A 24 -9.00 -9.80 -9.71
N GLU A 25 -8.29 -10.59 -10.52
CA GLU A 25 -7.97 -10.28 -11.92
C GLU A 25 -7.38 -8.87 -12.12
N PRO A 26 -6.28 -8.48 -11.44
CA PRO A 26 -5.74 -7.14 -11.56
C PRO A 26 -5.21 -6.89 -12.98
N ASP A 27 -5.33 -5.67 -13.47
CA ASP A 27 -4.77 -5.29 -14.77
C ASP A 27 -3.24 -5.22 -14.69
N VAL A 28 -2.72 -4.84 -13.52
CA VAL A 28 -1.28 -4.78 -13.22
C VAL A 28 -1.02 -5.39 -11.85
N ARG A 29 -0.01 -6.26 -11.77
CA ARG A 29 0.54 -6.77 -10.52
C ARG A 29 2.05 -6.57 -10.50
N ILE A 30 2.55 -5.90 -9.47
CA ILE A 30 3.98 -5.66 -9.26
C ILE A 30 4.35 -6.16 -7.87
N HIS A 31 5.51 -6.81 -7.79
CA HIS A 31 6.13 -7.22 -6.54
C HIS A 31 7.53 -6.61 -6.47
N ASP A 32 7.88 -6.06 -5.32
CA ASP A 32 9.20 -5.51 -5.07
C ASP A 32 9.63 -5.80 -3.63
N SER A 33 10.94 -5.73 -3.38
CA SER A 33 11.54 -6.07 -2.10
C SER A 33 12.67 -5.13 -1.72
N ASN A 34 12.74 -4.77 -0.44
CA ASN A 34 13.86 -4.05 0.16
C ASN A 34 14.74 -5.03 0.96
N PRO A 35 15.84 -5.55 0.38
CA PRO A 35 16.65 -6.61 0.99
C PRO A 35 17.43 -6.16 2.23
N LEU A 36 17.57 -4.85 2.46
CA LEU A 36 18.27 -4.33 3.65
C LEU A 36 17.47 -4.54 4.94
N CYS A 37 16.15 -4.43 4.85
CA CYS A 37 15.23 -4.56 5.98
C CYS A 37 14.39 -5.83 5.92
N GLY A 38 14.38 -6.50 4.76
CA GLY A 38 13.52 -7.67 4.50
C GLY A 38 12.06 -7.31 4.23
N ASP A 39 11.78 -6.05 3.87
CA ASP A 39 10.42 -5.63 3.53
C ASP A 39 10.06 -6.16 2.14
N GLU A 40 8.86 -6.72 2.01
CA GLU A 40 8.30 -7.13 0.73
C GLU A 40 6.97 -6.40 0.50
N ILE A 41 6.75 -5.91 -0.71
CA ILE A 41 5.52 -5.25 -1.09
C ILE A 41 4.98 -5.83 -2.40
N SER A 42 3.66 -6.08 -2.42
CA SER A 42 2.95 -6.46 -3.63
C SER A 42 1.81 -5.47 -3.85
N ILE A 43 1.71 -4.95 -5.06
CA ILE A 43 0.72 -3.95 -5.44
C ILE A 43 -0.06 -4.48 -6.63
N ASP A 44 -1.38 -4.57 -6.45
CA ASP A 44 -2.34 -4.88 -7.49
C ASP A 44 -3.08 -3.58 -7.87
N LEU A 45 -3.26 -3.33 -9.16
CA LEU A 45 -3.97 -2.16 -9.69
C LEU A 45 -5.04 -2.58 -10.69
N LYS A 46 -6.19 -1.90 -10.64
CA LYS A 46 -7.18 -1.87 -11.71
C LYS A 46 -7.08 -0.53 -12.44
N ILE A 47 -7.05 -0.56 -13.76
CA ILE A 47 -6.89 0.63 -14.59
C ILE A 47 -8.08 0.75 -15.53
N GLU A 48 -8.75 1.89 -15.50
CA GLU A 48 -9.84 2.24 -16.41
C GLU A 48 -9.43 3.48 -17.21
N GLY A 49 -8.93 3.25 -18.43
CA GLY A 49 -8.32 4.30 -19.26
C GLY A 49 -7.07 4.87 -18.59
N ASP A 50 -7.11 6.16 -18.23
CA ASP A 50 -6.02 6.86 -17.55
C ASP A 50 -6.22 6.97 -16.02
N THR A 51 -7.17 6.20 -15.44
CA THR A 51 -7.53 6.30 -14.01
C THR A 51 -7.30 4.97 -13.28
N ILE A 52 -6.81 5.04 -12.02
CA ILE A 52 -6.74 3.90 -11.10
C ILE A 52 -8.10 3.74 -10.42
N LYS A 53 -8.68 2.55 -10.49
CA LYS A 53 -10.01 2.22 -9.95
C LYS A 53 -9.93 1.47 -8.63
#